data_AF-A0A6N8B775-F1
#
_entry.id   AF-A0A6N8B775-F1
#
_cell.length_a   1.000
_cell.length_b   1.000
_cell.length_c   1.000
_cell.angle_alpha   90.00
_cell.angle_beta   90.00
_cell.angle_gamma   90.00
#
_symmetry.space_group_name_H-M   'P 1'
#
loop_
_entity.id
_entity.type
_entity.pdbx_description
1 polymer ?
#
loop_
_entity_poly.entity_id
_entity_poly.type
_entity_poly.pdbx_seq_one_letter_code
_entity_poly.pdbx_strand_id
1 'polypeptide(L)'
;MRINTTTKTYLIYYFNGELDSIIERLRKRKNQKFTDDYYCTLNSIQMRPAMSTNKTDTADLTALRAVTLADMSLTSKRYYNRYSGLKKDIKKQLKNYNQEELTLLKAALGIGCTQAEAIQAASFSTYKAKQKINEILNEFDDIIRGVFYESE
;
A
#
# COMPACT_ATOMS: atom_id res chain seq x y z
N MET A 1 3.61 -22.22 3.72
CA MET A 1 4.59 -21.17 4.09
C MET A 1 4.90 -20.24 2.89
N ARG A 2 3.89 -19.56 2.32
CA ARG A 2 4.01 -18.66 1.13
C ARG A 2 3.87 -17.16 1.47
N ILE A 3 3.90 -16.86 2.76
CA ILE A 3 3.47 -15.60 3.35
C ILE A 3 4.62 -14.56 3.34
N ASN A 4 5.86 -15.04 3.35
CA ASN A 4 7.06 -14.20 3.44
C ASN A 4 7.39 -13.38 2.18
N THR A 5 6.87 -13.73 1.00
CA THR A 5 7.24 -13.05 -0.26
C THR A 5 6.67 -11.64 -0.34
N THR A 6 5.37 -11.47 -0.06
CA THR A 6 4.71 -10.16 -0.06
C THR A 6 5.31 -9.22 0.98
N THR A 7 5.57 -9.74 2.19
CA THR A 7 6.13 -8.95 3.29
C THR A 7 7.53 -8.45 2.99
N LYS A 8 8.40 -9.32 2.45
CA LYS A 8 9.73 -8.93 1.97
C LYS A 8 9.64 -7.88 0.87
N THR A 9 8.74 -8.02 -0.10
CA THR A 9 8.59 -7.04 -1.18
C THR A 9 8.25 -5.65 -0.66
N TYR A 10 7.26 -5.52 0.24
CA TYR A 10 6.90 -4.21 0.78
C TYR A 10 7.98 -3.60 1.68
N LEU A 11 8.72 -4.43 2.43
CA LEU A 11 9.88 -3.96 3.18
C LEU A 11 11.02 -3.50 2.26
N ILE A 12 11.28 -4.22 1.17
CA ILE A 12 12.23 -3.79 0.13
C ILE A 12 11.78 -2.46 -0.46
N TYR A 13 10.51 -2.30 -0.80
CA TYR A 13 9.98 -1.03 -1.31
C TYR A 13 10.14 0.11 -0.31
N TYR A 14 9.99 -0.16 0.99
CA TYR A 14 10.24 0.82 2.03
C TYR A 14 11.72 1.24 2.05
N PHE A 15 12.65 0.28 2.08
CA PHE A 15 14.08 0.58 2.18
C PHE A 15 14.67 1.20 0.91
N ASN A 16 14.17 0.82 -0.27
CA ASN A 16 14.59 1.39 -1.55
C ASN A 16 13.92 2.73 -1.88
N GLY A 17 12.93 3.16 -1.10
CA GLY A 17 12.15 4.39 -1.36
C GLY A 17 11.10 4.25 -2.46
N GLU A 18 10.90 3.06 -3.03
CA GLU A 18 9.83 2.80 -4.00
C GLU A 18 8.44 3.04 -3.41
N LEU A 19 8.27 2.74 -2.12
CA LEU A 19 7.03 3.02 -1.40
C LEU A 19 6.69 4.52 -1.42
N ASP A 20 7.70 5.39 -1.36
CA ASP A 20 7.52 6.84 -1.40
C ASP A 20 7.11 7.32 -2.78
N SER A 21 7.70 6.73 -3.82
CA SER A 21 7.30 6.97 -5.22
C SER A 21 5.85 6.55 -5.46
N ILE A 22 5.42 5.41 -4.92
CA ILE A 22 4.03 4.93 -4.99
C ILE A 22 3.09 5.91 -4.28
N ILE A 23 3.43 6.32 -3.05
CA ILE A 23 2.62 7.27 -2.27
C ILE A 23 2.48 8.61 -2.98
N GLU A 24 3.56 9.17 -3.53
CA GLU A 24 3.52 10.44 -4.26
C GLU A 24 2.68 10.35 -5.54
N ARG A 25 2.78 9.22 -6.28
CA ARG A 25 1.92 8.97 -7.44
C ARG A 25 0.44 8.91 -7.06
N LEU A 26 0.12 8.21 -5.98
CA LEU A 26 -1.25 8.11 -5.45
C LEU A 26 -1.75 9.46 -4.92
N ARG A 27 -0.89 10.27 -4.30
CA ARG A 27 -1.19 11.62 -3.83
C ARG A 27 -1.60 12.52 -5.00
N LYS A 28 -0.85 12.49 -6.10
CA LYS A 28 -1.18 13.23 -7.33
C LYS A 28 -2.54 12.80 -7.88
N ARG A 29 -2.79 11.50 -8.00
CA ARG A 29 -4.08 10.96 -8.49
C ARG A 29 -5.25 11.30 -7.59
N LYS A 30 -5.08 11.21 -6.26
CA LYS A 30 -6.10 11.58 -5.27
C LYS A 30 -6.57 13.03 -5.41
N ASN A 31 -5.64 13.93 -5.75
CA ASN A 31 -5.91 15.37 -5.86
C ASN A 31 -6.28 15.81 -7.29
N GLN A 32 -6.19 14.89 -8.26
CA GLN A 32 -6.53 15.19 -9.63
C GLN A 32 -8.05 15.37 -9.74
N LYS A 33 -8.47 16.58 -10.08
CA LYS A 33 -9.85 16.83 -10.50
C LYS A 33 -10.05 16.22 -11.87
N PHE A 34 -11.18 15.55 -12.07
CA PHE A 34 -11.63 15.22 -13.41
C PHE A 34 -11.93 16.52 -14.16
N THR A 35 -11.52 16.63 -15.42
CA THR A 35 -11.80 17.81 -16.24
C THR A 35 -13.29 17.93 -16.50
N ASP A 36 -13.79 19.15 -16.76
CA ASP A 36 -15.22 19.41 -16.97
C ASP A 36 -15.81 18.57 -18.12
N ASP A 37 -14.98 18.23 -19.11
CA ASP A 37 -15.33 17.32 -20.20
C ASP A 37 -15.78 15.92 -19.74
N TYR A 38 -15.36 15.46 -18.56
CA TYR A 38 -15.79 14.17 -17.98
C TYR A 38 -17.20 14.22 -17.40
N TYR A 39 -17.71 15.41 -17.06
CA TYR A 39 -19.03 15.62 -16.47
C TYR A 39 -20.11 15.90 -17.52
N CYS A 40 -19.73 16.45 -18.69
CA CYS A 40 -20.70 17.06 -19.61
C CYS A 40 -20.52 16.72 -21.10
N THR A 41 -19.89 15.59 -21.49
CA THR A 41 -19.78 15.22 -22.92
C THR A 41 -20.76 14.13 -23.33
N LEU A 42 -21.53 14.38 -24.41
CA LEU A 42 -22.47 13.45 -25.05
C LEU A 42 -21.84 12.08 -25.39
N ASN A 43 -20.53 12.07 -25.68
CA ASN A 43 -19.76 10.84 -25.98
C ASN A 43 -19.53 9.94 -24.76
N SER A 44 -19.77 10.44 -23.54
CA SER A 44 -19.59 9.70 -22.29
C SER A 44 -20.90 9.24 -21.66
N ILE A 45 -22.04 9.63 -22.26
CA ILE A 45 -23.37 9.17 -21.89
C ILE A 45 -23.52 7.74 -22.39
N GLN A 46 -23.14 6.77 -21.56
CA GLN A 46 -23.62 5.41 -21.77
C GLN A 46 -25.13 5.45 -21.51
N MET A 47 -25.92 5.25 -22.56
CA MET A 47 -27.39 5.12 -22.50
C MET A 47 -27.81 3.83 -21.78
N ARG A 48 -27.32 3.63 -20.55
CA ARG A 48 -27.96 2.74 -19.59
C ARG A 48 -28.69 3.66 -18.64
N PRO A 49 -30.04 3.70 -18.66
CA PRO A 49 -30.78 4.51 -17.71
C PRO A 49 -30.35 4.10 -16.30
N ALA A 50 -29.76 5.02 -15.55
CA ALA A 50 -29.74 4.89 -14.10
C ALA A 50 -31.21 4.81 -13.69
N MET A 51 -31.59 3.72 -12.99
CA MET A 51 -32.97 3.41 -12.61
C MET A 51 -33.55 4.35 -11.55
N SER A 52 -33.21 5.64 -11.56
CA SER A 52 -33.86 6.64 -10.71
C SER A 52 -34.30 7.80 -11.59
N THR A 53 -35.60 7.82 -11.90
CA THR A 53 -36.27 9.02 -12.39
C THR A 53 -36.31 10.05 -11.25
N ASN A 54 -36.09 11.32 -11.59
CA ASN A 54 -36.31 12.41 -10.64
C ASN A 54 -37.82 12.59 -10.38
N LYS A 55 -38.20 13.51 -9.48
CA LYS A 55 -39.62 13.81 -9.16
C LYS A 55 -40.48 14.27 -10.35
N THR A 56 -39.86 14.50 -11.51
CA THR A 56 -40.48 14.94 -12.76
C THR A 56 -40.40 13.86 -13.86
N ASP A 57 -40.21 12.58 -13.47
CA ASP A 57 -40.13 11.41 -14.37
C ASP A 57 -39.06 11.50 -15.48
N THR A 58 -38.06 12.35 -15.30
CA THR A 58 -36.93 12.47 -16.22
C THR A 58 -35.75 11.63 -15.70
N ALA A 59 -35.21 10.77 -16.57
CA ALA A 59 -34.04 9.98 -16.27
C ALA A 59 -32.77 10.83 -16.39
N ASP A 60 -31.96 10.88 -15.32
CA ASP A 60 -30.65 11.51 -15.38
C ASP A 60 -29.62 10.55 -16.01
N LEU A 61 -29.34 10.78 -17.29
CA LEU A 61 -28.39 9.99 -18.07
C LEU A 61 -26.92 10.22 -17.66
N THR A 62 -26.65 11.22 -16.80
CA THR A 62 -25.31 11.51 -16.26
C THR A 62 -25.08 10.94 -14.86
N ALA A 63 -26.14 10.50 -14.17
CA ALA A 63 -26.06 10.00 -12.80
C ALA A 63 -25.11 8.80 -12.64
N LEU A 64 -25.18 7.81 -13.54
CA LEU A 64 -24.28 6.64 -13.50
C LEU A 64 -22.80 7.06 -13.63
N ARG A 65 -22.52 8.07 -14.47
CA ARG A 65 -21.17 8.60 -14.68
C ARG A 65 -20.66 9.33 -13.45
N ALA A 66 -21.49 10.16 -12.84
CA ALA A 66 -21.17 10.85 -11.60
C ALA A 66 -20.84 9.86 -10.47
N VAL A 67 -21.63 8.79 -10.33
CA VAL A 67 -21.36 7.70 -9.39
C VAL A 67 -20.01 7.04 -9.68
N THR A 68 -19.75 6.69 -10.95
CA THR A 68 -18.48 6.05 -11.36
C THR A 68 -17.27 6.94 -11.05
N LEU A 69 -17.34 8.24 -11.34
CA LEU A 69 -16.27 9.19 -11.04
C LEU A 69 -16.05 9.35 -9.53
N ALA A 70 -17.14 9.37 -8.75
CA ALA A 70 -17.07 9.40 -7.30
C ALA A 70 -16.39 8.13 -6.75
N ASP A 71 -16.75 6.95 -7.27
CA ASP A 71 -16.14 5.66 -6.89
C ASP A 71 -14.65 5.61 -7.23
N MET A 72 -14.26 6.12 -8.40
CA MET A 72 -12.85 6.22 -8.79
C MET A 72 -12.06 7.15 -7.86
N SER A 73 -12.65 8.29 -7.47
CA SER A 73 -12.04 9.23 -6.52
C SER A 73 -11.89 8.60 -5.13
N LEU A 74 -12.94 7.92 -4.66
CA LEU A 74 -12.96 7.22 -3.38
C LEU A 74 -11.89 6.12 -3.35
N THR A 75 -11.80 5.33 -4.42
CA THR A 75 -10.81 4.27 -4.60
C THR A 75 -9.39 4.81 -4.54
N SER A 76 -9.12 5.91 -5.25
CA SER A 76 -7.81 6.58 -5.22
C SER A 76 -7.45 7.10 -3.83
N LYS A 77 -8.41 7.66 -3.08
CA LYS A 77 -8.24 8.07 -1.69
C LYS A 77 -7.94 6.88 -0.78
N ARG A 78 -8.66 5.77 -0.92
CA ARG A 78 -8.47 4.53 -0.15
C ARG A 78 -7.06 3.97 -0.36
N TYR A 79 -6.62 3.82 -1.61
CA TYR A 79 -5.26 3.36 -1.90
C TYR A 79 -4.20 4.29 -1.31
N TYR A 80 -4.32 5.61 -1.50
CA TYR A 80 -3.38 6.56 -0.91
C TYR A 80 -3.29 6.40 0.61
N ASN A 81 -4.44 6.37 1.29
CA ASN A 81 -4.50 6.23 2.75
C ASN A 81 -3.89 4.91 3.20
N ARG A 82 -4.15 3.81 2.48
CA ARG A 82 -3.62 2.47 2.78
C ARG A 82 -2.09 2.44 2.71
N TYR A 83 -1.50 2.89 1.60
CA TYR A 83 -0.04 2.93 1.45
C TYR A 83 0.64 3.93 2.40
N SER A 84 -0.02 5.07 2.68
CA SER A 84 0.48 6.03 3.66
C SER A 84 0.44 5.49 5.09
N GLY A 85 -0.62 4.75 5.45
CA GLY A 85 -0.73 4.02 6.72
C GLY A 85 0.38 2.99 6.86
N LEU A 86 0.55 2.14 5.85
CA LEU A 86 1.61 1.13 5.81
C LEU A 86 2.99 1.72 6.10
N LYS A 87 3.34 2.84 5.45
CA LYS A 87 4.62 3.51 5.69
C LYS A 87 4.78 3.95 7.15
N LYS A 88 3.72 4.49 7.76
CA LYS A 88 3.73 4.93 9.15
C LYS A 88 3.90 3.75 10.11
N ASP A 89 3.20 2.65 9.86
CA ASP A 89 3.24 1.46 10.71
C ASP A 89 4.58 0.77 10.61
N ILE A 90 5.14 0.61 9.40
CA ILE A 90 6.50 0.10 9.20
C ILE A 90 7.50 0.99 9.96
N LYS A 91 7.42 2.32 9.78
CA LYS A 91 8.33 3.25 10.46
C LYS A 91 8.19 3.19 11.99
N LYS A 92 6.99 2.97 12.51
CA LYS A 92 6.75 2.80 13.94
C LYS A 92 7.37 1.50 14.44
N GLN A 93 7.15 0.39 13.74
CA GLN A 93 7.69 -0.91 14.11
C GLN A 93 9.23 -0.92 14.08
N LEU A 94 9.83 -0.27 13.08
CA LEU A 94 11.30 -0.17 12.96
C LEU A 94 11.96 0.53 14.15
N LYS A 95 11.23 1.35 14.93
CA LYS A 95 11.77 2.00 16.14
C LYS A 95 11.93 1.03 17.31
N ASN A 96 11.29 -0.12 17.27
CA ASN A 96 11.36 -1.12 18.34
C ASN A 96 12.63 -1.98 18.25
N TYR A 97 13.31 -1.95 17.11
CA TYR A 97 14.49 -2.78 16.86
C TYR A 97 15.77 -2.00 17.07
N ASN A 98 16.80 -2.70 17.56
CA ASN A 98 18.13 -2.14 17.69
C ASN A 98 18.89 -2.13 16.36
N GLN A 99 20.05 -1.47 16.32
CA GLN A 99 20.82 -1.32 15.08
C GLN A 99 21.32 -2.67 14.52
N GLU A 100 21.64 -3.64 15.38
CA GLU A 100 22.07 -4.97 14.95
C GLU A 100 20.93 -5.75 14.28
N GLU A 101 19.72 -5.70 14.85
CA GLU A 101 18.51 -6.31 14.30
C GLU A 101 18.10 -5.67 12.98
N LEU A 102 18.22 -4.35 12.87
CA LEU A 102 17.98 -3.63 11.61
C LEU A 102 18.99 -4.02 10.53
N THR A 103 20.25 -4.24 10.91
CA THR A 103 21.31 -4.67 9.98
C THR A 103 21.06 -6.10 9.51
N LEU A 104 20.68 -7.00 10.42
CA LEU A 104 20.28 -8.37 10.11
C LEU A 104 19.05 -8.40 9.21
N LEU A 105 18.03 -7.57 9.47
CA LEU A 105 16.84 -7.46 8.63
C LEU A 105 17.19 -6.99 7.21
N LYS A 106 18.01 -5.93 7.07
CA LYS A 106 18.44 -5.44 5.75
C LYS A 106 19.22 -6.49 4.97
N ALA A 107 20.17 -7.18 5.62
CA ALA A 107 20.89 -8.28 5.02
C ALA A 107 19.95 -9.45 4.63
N ALA A 108 18.93 -9.71 5.44
CA ALA A 108 17.91 -10.72 5.14
C ALA A 108 17.07 -10.39 3.91
N LEU A 109 16.88 -9.10 3.62
CA LEU A 109 16.21 -8.57 2.44
C LEU A 109 17.14 -8.41 1.23
N GLY A 110 18.44 -8.70 1.37
CA GLY A 110 19.43 -8.55 0.31
C GLY A 110 19.89 -7.11 0.09
N ILE A 111 19.75 -6.25 1.11
CA ILE A 111 20.10 -4.82 1.06
C ILE A 111 21.35 -4.59 1.90
N GLY A 112 22.42 -4.06 1.29
CA GLY A 112 23.67 -3.76 1.98
C GLY A 112 24.62 -4.96 2.02
N CYS A 113 24.96 -5.42 3.21
CA CYS A 113 25.87 -6.56 3.41
C CYS A 113 25.16 -7.91 3.26
N THR A 114 25.95 -8.97 3.06
CA THR A 114 25.42 -10.33 2.98
C THR A 114 24.94 -10.82 4.35
N GLN A 115 24.02 -11.78 4.36
CA GLN A 115 23.57 -12.39 5.63
C GLN A 115 24.72 -13.00 6.44
N ALA A 116 25.72 -13.58 5.77
CA ALA A 116 26.87 -14.19 6.43
C ALA A 116 27.71 -13.13 7.17
N GLU A 117 28.00 -12.00 6.51
CA GLU A 117 28.74 -10.88 7.11
C GLU A 117 27.96 -10.23 8.24
N ALA A 118 26.65 -10.03 8.07
CA ALA A 118 25.79 -9.45 9.11
C ALA A 118 25.73 -10.34 10.35
N ILE A 119 25.69 -11.67 10.18
CA ILE A 119 25.70 -12.63 11.29
C ILE A 119 27.07 -12.69 11.96
N GLN A 120 28.16 -12.64 11.19
CA GLN A 120 29.52 -12.62 11.76
C GLN A 120 29.81 -11.36 12.56
N ALA A 121 29.26 -10.21 12.15
CA ALA A 121 29.38 -8.95 12.87
C ALA A 121 28.39 -8.82 14.04
N ALA A 122 27.37 -9.69 14.11
CA ALA A 122 26.38 -9.64 15.16
C ALA A 122 26.89 -10.27 16.46
N SER A 123 26.38 -9.78 17.59
CA SER A 123 26.64 -10.34 18.91
C SER A 123 25.95 -11.69 19.17
N PHE A 124 25.17 -12.20 18.20
CA PHE A 124 24.34 -13.39 18.34
C PHE A 124 24.90 -14.59 17.56
N SER A 125 24.63 -15.79 18.06
CA SER A 125 24.88 -17.02 17.29
C SER A 125 24.04 -17.07 16.01
N THR A 126 24.52 -17.78 14.99
CA THR A 126 23.83 -17.96 13.71
C THR A 126 22.39 -18.46 13.87
N TYR A 127 22.16 -19.37 14.82
CA TYR A 127 20.84 -19.89 15.11
C TYR A 127 19.90 -18.79 15.65
N LYS A 128 20.36 -18.04 16.65
CA LYS A 128 19.60 -16.96 17.27
C LYS A 128 19.33 -15.81 16.28
N ALA A 129 20.27 -15.51 15.38
CA ALA A 129 20.08 -14.52 14.33
C ALA A 129 18.97 -14.93 13.35
N LYS A 130 18.95 -16.19 12.91
CA LYS A 130 17.88 -16.72 12.05
C LYS A 130 16.51 -16.69 12.73
N GLN A 131 16.45 -17.05 14.02
CA GLN A 131 15.22 -17.00 14.79
C GLN A 131 14.69 -15.56 14.87
N LYS A 132 15.54 -14.60 15.26
CA LYS A 132 15.16 -13.18 15.31
C LYS A 132 14.67 -12.64 13.96
N ILE A 133 15.36 -12.96 12.86
CA ILE A 133 14.92 -12.53 11.53
C ILE A 133 13.52 -13.05 11.22
N ASN A 134 13.22 -14.30 11.54
CA ASN A 134 11.90 -14.87 11.32
C ASN A 134 10.82 -14.22 12.20
N GLU A 135 11.14 -13.95 13.47
CA GLU A 135 10.24 -13.22 14.39
C GLU A 135 9.90 -11.83 13.84
N ILE A 136 10.93 -11.05 13.47
CA ILE A 136 10.77 -9.71 12.87
C ILE A 136 9.93 -9.77 11.60
N LEU A 137 10.21 -10.72 10.70
CA LEU A 137 9.45 -10.86 9.46
C LEU A 137 7.99 -11.24 9.70
N ASN A 138 7.69 -12.06 10.70
CA ASN A 138 6.33 -12.41 11.07
C ASN A 138 5.58 -11.19 11.64
N GLU A 139 6.22 -10.40 12.49
CA GLU A 139 5.62 -9.16 13.01
C GLU A 139 5.27 -8.17 11.88
N PHE A 140 6.15 -8.02 10.90
CA PHE A 140 5.86 -7.20 9.73
C PHE A 140 4.77 -7.79 8.85
N ASP A 141 4.68 -9.12 8.78
CA ASP A 141 3.64 -9.79 8.04
C ASP A 141 2.26 -9.52 8.63
N ASP A 142 2.12 -9.53 9.96
CA ASP A 142 0.87 -9.18 10.63
C ASP A 142 0.48 -7.72 10.36
N ILE A 143 1.45 -6.79 10.39
CA ILE A 143 1.20 -5.37 10.05
C ILE A 143 0.71 -5.23 8.61
N ILE A 144 1.43 -5.85 7.66
CA ILE A 144 1.09 -5.77 6.23
C ILE A 144 -0.27 -6.41 6.00
N ARG A 145 -0.55 -7.53 6.64
CA ARG A 145 -1.84 -8.20 6.53
C ARG A 145 -2.97 -7.35 7.09
N GLY A 146 -2.81 -6.74 8.26
CA GLY A 146 -3.81 -5.83 8.81
C GLY A 146 -4.17 -4.71 7.84
N VAL A 147 -3.17 -4.15 7.15
CA VAL A 147 -3.39 -3.07 6.17
C VAL A 147 -4.13 -3.52 4.90
N PHE A 148 -3.91 -4.77 4.44
CA PHE A 148 -4.44 -5.25 3.16
C PHE A 148 -5.66 -6.18 3.27
N TYR A 149 -5.87 -6.88 4.39
CA TYR A 149 -6.94 -7.86 4.57
C TYR A 149 -8.10 -7.38 5.48
N GLU A 150 -7.98 -6.28 6.24
CA GLU A 150 -9.11 -5.71 7.01
C GLU A 150 -10.14 -4.95 6.13
N SER A 151 -10.19 -5.20 4.82
CA SER A 151 -11.01 -4.40 3.89
C SER A 151 -11.93 -5.20 2.97
N GLU A 152 -12.12 -6.50 3.25
CA GLU A 152 -13.17 -7.33 2.67
C GLU A 152 -14.25 -7.59 3.72
#